data_AF-A0A7Z0N2C1-F1
#
_entry.id   AF-A0A7Z0N2C1-F1
#
_cell.length_a   1.000
_cell.length_b   1.000
_cell.length_c   1.000
_cell.angle_alpha   90.00
_cell.angle_beta   90.00
_cell.angle_gamma   90.00
#
_symmetry.space_group_name_H-M   'P 1'
#
loop_
_entity.id
_entity.type
_entity.pdbx_description
1 polymer ?
#
loop_
_entity_poly.entity_id
_entity_poly.type
_entity_poly.pdbx_seq_one_letter_code
_entity_poly.pdbx_strand_id
1 'polypeptide(L)' 'MPDRHPIIALFESRAQAHDAAGSKVTLDDAMVMLARWMELAQGRLSEDDVVVLLEVGAIMFRNGLTRRADMKKPH' A
#
# COMPACT_ATOMS: atom_id res chain seq x y z
N MET A 1 0.15 26.36 -5.39
CA MET A 1 0.10 24.97 -4.90
C MET A 1 1.08 24.20 -5.77
N PRO A 2 2.09 23.51 -5.26
CA PRO A 2 2.98 22.74 -6.13
C PRO A 2 2.13 21.72 -6.88
N ASP A 3 2.31 21.64 -8.20
CA ASP A 3 1.57 20.73 -9.07
C ASP A 3 1.69 19.31 -8.54
N ARG A 4 0.56 18.78 -8.10
CA ARG A 4 0.48 17.49 -7.44
C ARG A 4 0.86 16.40 -8.43
N HIS A 5 1.81 15.54 -8.07
CA HIS A 5 2.32 14.48 -8.95
C HIS A 5 1.15 13.65 -9.53
N PRO A 6 1.04 13.46 -10.87
CA PRO A 6 -0.14 12.87 -11.51
C PRO A 6 -0.54 11.49 -10.95
N ILE A 7 0.45 10.65 -10.60
CA ILE A 7 0.17 9.34 -9.99
C ILE A 7 -0.45 9.46 -8.59
N ILE A 8 -0.08 10.48 -7.81
CA ILE A 8 -0.69 10.73 -6.49
C ILE A 8 -2.15 11.18 -6.66
N ALA A 9 -2.48 11.91 -7.74
CA ALA A 9 -3.87 12.25 -8.08
C ALA A 9 -4.69 10.99 -8.36
N LEU A 10 -4.13 10.03 -9.11
CA LEU A 10 -4.79 8.75 -9.38
C LEU A 10 -4.98 7.90 -8.11
N PHE A 11 -4.01 7.89 -7.19
CA PHE A 11 -4.16 7.19 -5.91
C PHE A 11 -5.35 7.71 -5.10
N GLU A 12 -5.52 9.02 -4.99
CA GLU A 12 -6.67 9.59 -4.28
C GLU A 12 -7.99 9.31 -4.99
N SER A 13 -8.04 9.45 -6.32
CA SER A 13 -9.26 9.12 -7.07
C SER A 13 -9.66 7.66 -6.86
N ARG A 14 -8.68 6.75 -6.83
CA ARG A 14 -8.93 5.33 -6.56
C ARG A 14 -9.39 5.08 -5.13
N ALA A 15 -8.79 5.75 -4.14
CA ALA A 15 -9.22 5.67 -2.75
C ALA A 15 -10.67 6.15 -2.57
N GLN A 16 -11.03 7.28 -3.17
CA GLN A 16 -12.42 7.80 -3.16
C GLN A 16 -13.41 6.80 -3.77
N ALA A 17 -13.02 6.10 -4.84
CA ALA A 17 -13.86 5.06 -5.43
C ALA A 17 -14.04 3.85 -4.49
N HIS A 18 -12.99 3.47 -3.74
CA HIS A 18 -13.11 2.42 -2.72
C HIS A 18 -14.04 2.83 -1.57
N ASP A 19 -13.95 4.08 -1.12
CA ASP A 19 -14.82 4.63 -0.07
C ASP A 19 -16.28 4.67 -0.53
N ALA A 20 -16.54 5.16 -1.74
CA ALA A 20 -17.88 5.21 -2.33
C ALA A 20 -18.50 3.81 -2.52
N ALA A 21 -17.66 2.80 -2.80
CA ALA A 21 -18.09 1.41 -2.93
C ALA A 21 -18.28 0.69 -1.58
N GLY A 22 -18.01 1.35 -0.44
CA GLY A 22 -18.04 0.72 0.89
C GLY A 22 -17.02 -0.43 1.02
N SER A 23 -15.91 -0.33 0.29
CA SER A 23 -14.91 -1.40 0.20
C SER A 23 -14.24 -1.62 1.55
N LYS A 24 -14.21 -2.88 2.01
CA LYS A 24 -13.54 -3.27 3.27
C LYS A 24 -12.07 -3.64 3.10
N VAL A 25 -11.47 -3.27 1.97
CA VAL A 25 -10.06 -3.59 1.66
C VAL A 25 -9.18 -2.94 2.71
N THR A 26 -8.32 -3.75 3.31
CA THR A 26 -7.44 -3.33 4.41
C THR A 26 -6.02 -3.09 3.93
N LEU A 27 -5.20 -2.50 4.79
CA LEU A 27 -3.77 -2.35 4.55
C LEU A 27 -3.07 -3.72 4.38
N ASP A 28 -3.51 -4.73 5.12
CA ASP A 28 -2.97 -6.08 5.02
C ASP A 28 -3.32 -6.70 3.65
N ASP A 29 -4.53 -6.46 3.12
CA ASP A 29 -4.92 -6.91 1.77
C ASP A 29 -4.05 -6.25 0.69
N ALA A 30 -3.76 -4.95 0.83
CA ALA A 30 -2.90 -4.23 -0.10
C ALA A 30 -1.46 -4.77 -0.08
N MET A 31 -0.92 -5.14 1.09
CA MET A 31 0.41 -5.78 1.18
C MET A 31 0.44 -7.14 0.50
N VAL A 32 -0.59 -7.96 0.70
CA VAL A 32 -0.69 -9.27 0.03
C VAL A 32 -0.80 -9.09 -1.49
N MET A 33 -1.58 -8.10 -1.95
CA MET A 33 -1.70 -7.79 -3.37
C MET A 33 -0.36 -7.38 -3.99
N LEU A 34 0.42 -6.53 -3.30
CA LEU A 34 1.75 -6.13 -3.74
C LEU A 34 2.71 -7.33 -3.81
N ALA A 35 2.79 -8.14 -2.75
CA ALA A 35 3.68 -9.30 -2.70
C ALA A 35 3.38 -10.31 -3.81
N ARG A 36 2.09 -10.63 -4.03
CA ARG A 36 1.66 -11.52 -5.12
C ARG A 36 2.01 -10.95 -6.49
N TRP A 37 1.81 -9.64 -6.69
CA TRP A 37 2.17 -9.02 -7.95
C TRP A 37 3.69 -9.05 -8.19
N MET A 38 4.51 -8.82 -7.15
CA MET A 38 5.96 -8.92 -7.24
C MET A 38 6.42 -10.34 -7.61
N GLU A 39 5.82 -11.38 -7.03
CA GLU A 39 6.08 -12.78 -7.39
C GLU A 39 5.77 -13.04 -8.87
N LEU A 40 4.61 -12.57 -9.35
CA LEU A 40 4.22 -12.68 -10.77
C LEU A 40 5.09 -11.82 -11.71
N ALA A 41 5.69 -10.74 -11.20
CA ALA A 41 6.49 -9.80 -11.97
C ALA A 41 8.00 -10.07 -11.88
N GLN A 42 8.46 -11.05 -11.12
CA GLN A 42 9.88 -11.25 -10.77
C GLN A 42 10.82 -11.28 -11.97
N GLY A 43 10.40 -11.84 -13.11
CA GLY A 43 11.21 -11.86 -14.34
C GLY A 43 11.27 -10.54 -15.13
N ARG A 44 10.55 -9.49 -14.68
CA ARG A 44 10.44 -8.17 -15.32
C ARG A 44 10.92 -7.03 -14.42
N LEU A 45 11.16 -7.30 -13.14
CA LEU A 45 11.64 -6.30 -12.19
C LEU A 45 13.17 -6.28 -12.22
N SER A 46 13.75 -5.09 -12.31
CA SER A 46 15.17 -4.91 -12.01
C SER A 46 15.43 -5.07 -10.51
N GLU A 47 16.70 -5.22 -10.13
CA GLU A 47 17.08 -5.25 -8.71
C GLU A 47 16.66 -3.96 -7.98
N ASP A 48 16.83 -2.80 -8.63
CA ASP A 48 16.43 -1.50 -8.08
C ASP A 48 14.90 -1.42 -7.88
N ASP A 49 14.11 -1.94 -8.82
CA ASP A 49 12.65 -2.00 -8.67
C ASP A 49 12.25 -2.83 -7.44
N VAL A 50 12.91 -3.99 -7.26
CA VAL A 50 12.67 -4.86 -6.10
C VAL A 50 12.99 -4.12 -4.80
N VAL A 51 14.11 -3.40 -4.73
CA VAL A 51 14.50 -2.63 -3.54
C VAL A 51 13.45 -1.57 -3.19
N VAL A 52 12.99 -0.80 -4.17
CA VAL A 52 11.97 0.25 -3.94
C VAL A 52 10.65 -0.37 -3.47
N LEU A 53 10.20 -1.44 -4.12
CA LEU A 53 8.94 -2.10 -3.77
C LEU A 53 8.99 -2.78 -2.39
N LEU A 54 10.14 -3.36 -2.02
CA LEU A 54 10.38 -3.89 -0.68
C LEU A 54 10.30 -2.79 0.39
N GLU A 55 10.87 -1.61 0.13
CA GLU A 55 10.79 -0.48 1.07
C GLU A 55 9.34 0.00 1.25
N VAL A 56 8.58 0.09 0.16
CA VAL A 56 7.13 0.40 0.23
C VAL A 56 6.40 -0.65 1.09
N GLY A 57 6.65 -1.94 0.85
CA GLY A 57 6.07 -3.02 1.65
C GLY A 57 6.43 -2.96 3.13
N ALA A 58 7.69 -2.64 3.45
CA ALA A 58 8.18 -2.51 4.83
C ALA A 58 7.50 -1.36 5.58
N ILE A 59 7.32 -0.21 4.91
CA ILE A 59 6.61 0.95 5.48
C ILE A 59 5.14 0.58 5.76
N MET A 60 4.46 -0.08 4.81
CA MET A 60 3.08 -0.55 4.99
C MET A 60 2.98 -1.51 6.17
N PHE A 61 3.89 -2.48 6.29
CA PHE A 61 3.89 -3.48 7.35
C PHE A 61 4.07 -2.84 8.73
N ARG A 62 5.03 -1.90 8.86
CA ARG A 62 5.27 -1.14 10.10
C ARG A 62 4.03 -0.34 10.51
N ASN A 63 3.41 0.37 9.57
CA ASN A 63 2.21 1.16 9.86
C ASN A 63 1.02 0.28 10.26
N GLY A 64 0.88 -0.89 9.64
CA GLY A 64 -0.12 -1.89 10.03
C GLY A 64 0.09 -2.44 11.45
N LEU A 65 1.34 -2.70 11.83
CA LEU A 65 1.68 -3.11 13.19
C LEU A 65 1.34 -2.05 14.23
N THR A 66 1.69 -0.78 13.97
CA THR A 66 1.35 0.33 14.86
C THR A 66 -0.17 0.42 15.07
N ARG A 67 -0.96 0.36 13.98
CA ARG A 67 -2.43 0.38 14.08
C ARG A 67 -2.97 -0.75 14.95
N ARG A 68 -2.43 -1.97 14.81
CA ARG A 68 -2.84 -3.13 15.62
C ARG A 68 -2.43 -2.97 17.08
N ALA A 69 -1.26 -2.39 17.36
CA ALA A 69 -0.81 -2.14 18.72
C ALA A 69 -1.68 -1.08 19.42
N ASP A 70 -2.07 -0.03 18.70
CA ASP A 70 -2.97 1.02 19.21
C ASP A 70 -4.37 0.48 19.49
N MET A 71 -4.90 -0.40 18.64
CA MET A 71 -6.19 -1.08 18.87
C MET A 71 -6.18 -2.04 20.08
N LYS A 72 -5.00 -2.46 20.57
CA LYS A 72 -4.85 -3.40 21.70
C LYS A 72 -4.61 -2.71 23.04
N LYS A 73 -4.45 -1.39 23.09
CA LYS A 73 -4.34 -0.66 24.37
C LYS A 73 -5.74 -0.39 24.94
N PRO A 74 -6.10 -0.93 26.12
CA PRO A 74 -7.34 -0.53 26.79
C PRO A 74 -7.24 0.93 27.24
N HIS A 75 -8.34 1.67 27.08
CA HIS A 75 -8.52 3.03 27.62
C HIS A 75 -8.80 2.96 29.12
#